data_AF-A0A418XED4-F1
#
_entry.id   AF-A0A418XED4-F1
#
_cell.length_a   1.000
_cell.length_b   1.000
_cell.length_c   1.000
_cell.angle_alpha   90.00
_cell.angle_beta   90.00
_cell.angle_gamma   90.00
#
_symmetry.space_group_name_H-M   'P 1'
#
loop_
_entity.id
_entity.type
_entity.pdbx_description
1 polymer ?
#
loop_
_entity_poly.entity_id
_entity_poly.type
_entity_poly.pdbx_seq_one_letter_code
_entity_poly.pdbx_strand_id
1 'polypeptide(L)'
;RPVIITGHSLGGAMAAILHGMDEFQNYTRPIFSQSCYTFGMPRYGNSLTTSMLPYPYHTYALKDPAPRLPPELMGYRTSPSHEYCLEAGLVPGNAPQRPSIFLTRLSEHRIETYIPRISRLIP
;
A
#
# COMPACT_ATOMS: atom_id res chain seq x y z
N ARG A 1 7.90 13.25 -18.97
CA ARG A 1 6.48 12.88 -18.75
C ARG A 1 6.39 12.30 -17.35
N PRO A 2 5.43 12.71 -16.51
CA PRO A 2 5.31 12.15 -15.16
C PRO A 2 4.97 10.66 -15.26
N VAL A 3 5.69 9.80 -14.55
CA VAL A 3 5.39 8.36 -14.45
C VAL A 3 4.74 8.10 -13.10
N ILE A 4 3.56 7.47 -13.13
CA ILE A 4 2.81 7.05 -11.95
C ILE A 4 2.83 5.53 -11.92
N ILE A 5 3.31 4.98 -10.82
CA ILE A 5 3.32 3.53 -10.59
C ILE A 5 2.08 3.18 -9.77
N THR A 6 1.43 2.07 -10.10
CA THR A 6 0.29 1.61 -9.32
C THR A 6 0.20 0.09 -9.31
N GLY A 7 -0.53 -0.44 -8.34
CA GLY A 7 -0.81 -1.86 -8.26
C GLY A 7 -1.78 -2.18 -7.14
N HIS A 8 -2.46 -3.31 -7.29
CA HIS A 8 -3.34 -3.89 -6.29
C HIS A 8 -2.74 -5.18 -5.75
N SER A 9 -3.00 -5.51 -4.48
CA SER A 9 -2.52 -6.76 -3.87
C SER A 9 -0.99 -6.90 -3.98
N LEU A 10 -0.49 -8.07 -4.40
CA LEU A 10 0.91 -8.32 -4.72
C LEU A 10 1.47 -7.29 -5.71
N GLY A 11 0.70 -6.89 -6.72
CA GLY A 11 1.09 -5.86 -7.67
C GLY A 11 1.34 -4.50 -6.99
N GLY A 12 0.62 -4.20 -5.91
CA GLY A 12 0.86 -3.00 -5.09
C GLY A 12 2.19 -3.07 -4.33
N ALA A 13 2.55 -4.24 -3.79
CA ALA A 13 3.85 -4.43 -3.15
C ALA A 13 4.99 -4.31 -4.17
N MET A 14 4.83 -4.88 -5.36
CA MET A 14 5.80 -4.74 -6.46
C MET A 14 5.94 -3.28 -6.91
N ALA A 15 4.83 -2.55 -7.02
CA ALA A 15 4.81 -1.13 -7.34
C ALA A 15 5.57 -0.29 -6.30
N ALA A 16 5.40 -0.59 -5.01
CA ALA A 16 6.13 0.07 -3.92
C ALA A 16 7.64 -0.19 -3.99
N ILE A 17 8.03 -1.44 -4.23
CA ILE A 17 9.45 -1.83 -4.38
C ILE A 17 10.07 -1.12 -5.59
N LEU A 18 9.40 -1.15 -6.75
CA LEU A 18 9.89 -0.47 -7.95
C LEU A 18 10.05 1.03 -7.73
N HIS A 19 9.05 1.67 -7.10
CA HIS A 19 9.10 3.09 -6.79
C HIS A 19 10.28 3.44 -5.87
N GLY A 20 10.49 2.67 -4.80
CA GLY A 20 11.58 2.92 -3.87
C GLY A 20 12.96 2.64 -4.47
N MET A 21 13.08 1.65 -5.37
CA MET A 21 14.35 1.30 -6.01
C MET A 21 14.73 2.25 -7.14
N ASP A 22 13.77 2.87 -7.83
CA ASP A 22 14.03 3.80 -8.95
C ASP A 22 14.91 4.99 -8.55
N GLU A 23 14.79 5.47 -7.31
CA GLU A 23 15.64 6.55 -6.77
C GLU A 23 17.00 6.05 -6.27
N PHE A 24 17.06 4.80 -5.80
CA PHE A 24 18.23 4.28 -5.07
C PHE A 24 19.24 3.53 -5.95
N GLN A 25 18.80 3.02 -7.09
CA GLN A 25 19.65 2.26 -8.01
C GLN A 25 20.06 3.13 -9.18
N ASN A 26 21.36 3.14 -9.50
CA ASN A 26 21.88 3.73 -10.73
C ASN A 26 21.50 2.88 -11.95
N TYR A 27 20.20 2.78 -12.23
CA TYR A 27 19.72 2.16 -13.45
C TYR A 27 20.25 2.94 -14.64
N THR A 28 20.71 2.25 -15.69
CA THR A 28 21.13 2.88 -16.94
C THR A 28 20.01 3.72 -17.57
N ARG A 29 18.75 3.41 -17.23
CA ARG A 29 17.54 4.14 -17.61
C ARG A 29 16.58 4.21 -16.43
N PRO A 30 16.68 5.23 -15.56
CA PRO A 30 15.70 5.41 -14.49
C PRO A 30 14.32 5.73 -15.09
N ILE A 31 13.27 5.29 -14.41
CA ILE A 31 11.87 5.47 -14.80
C ILE A 31 11.40 6.89 -14.42
N PHE A 32 12.06 7.53 -13.45
CA PHE A 32 11.68 8.81 -12.86
C PHE A 32 10.26 8.77 -12.30
N SER A 33 10.01 7.78 -11.43
CA SER A 33 8.74 7.58 -10.76
C SER A 33 8.42 8.78 -9.86
N GLN A 34 7.39 9.54 -10.21
CA GLN A 34 6.99 10.72 -9.45
C GLN A 34 6.07 10.37 -8.27
N SER A 35 5.24 9.34 -8.43
CA SER A 35 4.29 8.91 -7.39
C SER A 35 3.92 7.45 -7.55
N CYS A 36 3.56 6.82 -6.43
CA CYS A 36 3.10 5.44 -6.39
C CYS A 36 1.81 5.32 -5.59
N TYR A 37 0.75 4.79 -6.20
CA TYR A 37 -0.55 4.58 -5.54
C TYR A 37 -0.87 3.10 -5.49
N THR A 38 -1.08 2.56 -4.29
CA THR A 38 -1.31 1.12 -4.10
C THR A 38 -2.63 0.84 -3.40
N PHE A 39 -3.23 -0.30 -3.73
CA PHE A 39 -4.55 -0.69 -3.23
C PHE A 39 -4.49 -2.07 -2.58
N GLY A 40 -4.84 -2.16 -1.30
CA GLY A 40 -4.84 -3.42 -0.56
C GLY A 40 -3.47 -4.12 -0.56
N MET A 41 -2.37 -3.40 -0.73
CA MET A 41 -1.05 -4.03 -0.82
C MET A 41 -0.65 -4.69 0.51
N PRO A 42 0.02 -5.85 0.49
CA PRO A 42 0.68 -6.38 1.66
C PRO A 42 1.92 -5.55 2.04
N ARG A 43 2.40 -5.72 3.27
CA ARG A 43 3.69 -5.17 3.71
C ARG A 43 4.80 -5.68 2.79
N TYR A 44 5.64 -4.75 2.33
CA TYR A 44 6.64 -5.02 1.28
C TYR A 44 8.09 -4.95 1.76
N GLY A 45 8.32 -4.59 3.03
CA GLY A 45 9.66 -4.44 3.57
C GLY A 45 9.72 -4.36 5.09
N ASN A 46 10.94 -4.21 5.60
CA ASN A 46 11.20 -4.02 7.03
C ASN A 46 11.23 -2.51 7.37
N SER A 47 11.57 -2.18 8.62
CA SER A 47 11.64 -0.79 9.08
C SER A 47 12.59 0.07 8.25
N LEU A 48 13.73 -0.49 7.82
CA LEU A 48 14.73 0.22 7.01
C LEU A 48 14.15 0.57 5.63
N THR A 49 13.47 -0.38 4.99
CA THR A 49 12.79 -0.14 3.71
C THR A 49 11.74 0.95 3.83
N THR A 50 10.89 0.89 4.86
CA THR A 50 9.79 1.86 5.04
C THR A 50 10.26 3.25 5.48
N SER A 51 11.47 3.36 6.04
CA SER A 51 12.02 4.64 6.54
C SER A 51 12.98 5.32 5.57
N MET A 52 13.72 4.55 4.77
CA MET A 52 14.80 5.08 3.93
C MET A 52 14.41 5.28 2.46
N LEU A 53 13.39 4.55 1.98
CA LEU A 53 12.98 4.62 0.58
C LEU A 53 11.71 5.47 0.42
N PRO A 54 11.51 6.05 -0.78
CA PRO A 54 10.20 6.57 -1.18
C PRO A 54 9.11 5.52 -0.95
N TYR A 55 8.05 5.93 -0.26
CA TYR A 55 6.92 5.08 0.09
C TYR A 55 5.71 5.39 -0.81
N PRO A 56 4.84 4.40 -1.05
CA PRO A 56 3.61 4.62 -1.81
C PRO A 56 2.52 5.31 -0.97
N TYR A 57 1.58 5.94 -1.66
CA TYR A 57 0.26 6.28 -1.13
C TYR A 57 -0.59 5.02 -1.11
N HIS A 58 -0.70 4.39 0.06
CA HIS A 58 -1.36 3.10 0.23
C HIS A 58 -2.78 3.26 0.71
N THR A 59 -3.74 2.88 -0.13
CA THR A 59 -5.15 2.82 0.22
C THR A 59 -5.56 1.39 0.59
N TYR A 60 -6.27 1.22 1.70
CA TYR A 60 -6.75 -0.08 2.14
C TYR A 60 -8.17 -0.03 2.69
N ALA A 61 -8.85 -1.18 2.64
CA ALA A 61 -10.09 -1.42 3.35
C ALA A 61 -9.80 -2.08 4.71
N LEU A 62 -10.45 -1.63 5.78
CA LEU A 62 -10.28 -2.13 7.15
C LEU A 62 -10.50 -3.65 7.27
N LYS A 63 -11.38 -4.19 6.42
CA LYS A 63 -11.74 -5.60 6.41
C LYS A 63 -10.84 -6.47 5.52
N ASP A 64 -9.97 -5.86 4.72
CA ASP A 64 -9.02 -6.55 3.85
C ASP A 64 -7.90 -7.22 4.69
N PRO A 65 -7.65 -8.53 4.53
CA PRO A 65 -6.54 -9.19 5.21
C PRO A 65 -5.15 -8.86 4.64
N ALA A 66 -5.02 -8.53 3.36
CA ALA A 66 -3.71 -8.43 2.69
C ALA A 66 -2.78 -7.37 3.29
N PRO A 67 -3.23 -6.15 3.63
CA PRO A 67 -2.39 -5.14 4.31
C PRO A 67 -1.74 -5.59 5.63
N ARG A 68 -2.28 -6.65 6.25
CA ARG A 68 -1.78 -7.21 7.51
C ARG A 68 -0.77 -8.34 7.31
N LEU A 69 -0.41 -8.65 6.07
CA LEU A 69 0.56 -9.70 5.74
C LEU A 69 1.80 -9.10 5.08
N PRO A 70 3.01 -9.65 5.31
CA PRO A 70 3.32 -10.61 6.38
C PRO A 70 3.22 -9.95 7.77
N PRO A 71 2.99 -10.70 8.87
CA PRO A 71 2.88 -10.14 10.21
C PRO A 71 4.11 -9.34 10.67
N GLU A 72 3.89 -8.31 11.50
CA GLU A 72 4.99 -7.46 12.02
C GLU A 72 5.96 -8.19 12.94
N LEU A 73 5.49 -9.28 13.58
CA LEU A 73 6.32 -10.19 14.36
C LEU A 73 7.45 -10.81 13.51
N MET A 74 7.25 -10.92 12.19
CA MET A 74 8.27 -11.39 11.25
C MET A 74 9.21 -10.27 10.77
N GLY A 75 9.15 -9.08 11.38
CA GLY A 75 10.03 -7.94 11.05
C GLY A 75 9.52 -7.05 9.92
N TYR A 76 8.36 -7.34 9.33
CA TYR A 76 7.74 -6.49 8.32
C TYR A 76 7.14 -5.24 8.96
N ARG A 77 7.13 -4.13 8.22
CA ARG A 77 6.57 -2.86 8.66
C ARG A 77 5.70 -2.24 7.58
N THR A 78 4.82 -1.38 8.06
CA THR A 78 3.93 -0.56 7.27
C THR A 78 4.44 0.88 7.32
N SER A 79 4.20 1.68 6.27
CA SER A 79 4.61 3.09 6.21
C SER A 79 3.49 4.00 6.74
N PRO A 80 3.49 4.43 8.01
CA PRO A 80 2.31 5.02 8.65
C PRO A 80 1.92 6.40 8.10
N SER A 81 2.83 7.10 7.44
CA SER A 81 2.60 8.49 7.00
C SER A 81 1.69 8.60 5.78
N HIS A 82 1.48 7.52 5.02
CA HIS A 82 0.77 7.54 3.73
C HIS A 82 -0.24 6.39 3.59
N GLU A 83 -0.85 6.03 4.71
CA GLU A 83 -1.89 5.01 4.79
C GLU A 83 -3.29 5.65 4.82
N TYR A 84 -4.14 5.25 3.89
CA TYR A 84 -5.51 5.76 3.71
C TYR A 84 -6.52 4.64 3.91
N CYS A 85 -7.26 4.69 5.02
CA CYS A 85 -8.30 3.71 5.34
C CYS A 85 -9.64 4.14 4.75
N LEU A 86 -10.21 3.35 3.84
CA LEU A 86 -11.46 3.69 3.14
C LEU A 86 -12.66 3.90 4.08
N GLU A 87 -12.68 3.25 5.24
CA GLU A 87 -13.72 3.41 6.25
C GLU A 87 -13.50 4.64 7.15
N ALA A 88 -12.28 5.16 7.24
CA ALA A 88 -11.94 6.39 7.99
C ALA A 88 -11.87 7.63 7.07
N GLY A 89 -12.03 7.45 5.76
CA GLY A 89 -11.85 8.48 4.75
C GLY A 89 -10.41 8.58 4.24
N LEU A 90 -10.13 9.51 3.33
CA LEU A 90 -8.78 9.77 2.80
C LEU A 90 -7.93 10.62 3.77
N VAL A 91 -8.02 10.32 5.06
CA VAL A 91 -7.18 10.96 6.09
C VAL A 91 -6.01 10.01 6.39
N PRO A 92 -4.76 10.49 6.29
CA PRO A 92 -3.61 9.66 6.63
C PRO A 92 -3.63 9.34 8.13
N GLY A 93 -3.50 8.06 8.49
CA GLY A 93 -3.38 7.66 9.88
C GLY A 93 -3.69 6.19 10.14
N ASN A 94 -3.14 5.67 11.25
CA ASN A 94 -3.40 4.32 11.72
C ASN A 94 -4.87 4.21 12.17
N ALA A 95 -5.76 3.74 11.29
CA ALA A 95 -7.09 3.32 11.72
C ALA A 95 -6.95 2.19 12.76
N PRO A 96 -7.85 2.11 13.77
CA PRO A 96 -7.77 1.09 14.81
C PRO A 96 -7.79 -0.31 14.19
N GLN A 97 -6.62 -0.96 14.19
CA GLN A 97 -6.42 -2.28 13.61
C GLN A 97 -7.07 -3.31 14.52
N ARG A 98 -8.19 -3.91 14.08
CA ARG A 98 -8.73 -5.09 14.77
C ARG A 98 -7.88 -6.32 14.40
N PRO A 99 -7.35 -7.07 15.38
CA PRO A 99 -6.61 -8.29 15.11
C PRO A 99 -7.59 -9.32 14.54
N SER A 100 -7.51 -9.55 13.23
CA SER A 100 -8.28 -10.59 12.57
C SER A 100 -7.36 -11.26 11.55
N ILE A 101 -6.76 -12.37 11.97
CA ILE A 101 -5.93 -13.26 11.14
C ILE A 101 -6.81 -14.18 10.27
N PHE A 102 -8.13 -14.12 10.42
CA PHE A 102 -9.04 -14.98 9.66
C PHE A 102 -9.10 -14.58 8.18
N LEU A 103 -8.64 -15.50 7.31
CA LEU A 103 -8.75 -15.51 5.85
C LEU A 103 -10.20 -15.46 5.30
N THR A 104 -11.20 -15.33 6.16
CA THR A 104 -12.63 -15.36 5.82
C THR A 104 -13.11 -14.11 5.05
N ARG A 105 -12.21 -13.18 4.72
CA ARG A 105 -12.52 -11.93 4.02
C ARG A 105 -11.68 -11.66 2.77
N LEU A 106 -11.24 -12.71 2.07
CA LEU A 106 -10.59 -12.53 0.76
C LEU A 106 -11.49 -11.81 -0.25
N SER A 107 -12.82 -11.86 -0.09
CA SER A 107 -13.75 -11.07 -0.90
C SER A 107 -13.57 -9.56 -0.73
N GLU A 108 -13.14 -9.10 0.45
CA GLU A 108 -12.86 -7.68 0.74
C GLU A 108 -11.54 -7.22 0.11
N HIS A 109 -10.70 -8.17 -0.33
CA HIS A 109 -9.44 -7.92 -1.01
C HIS A 109 -9.59 -7.80 -2.54
N ARG A 110 -10.83 -7.72 -3.05
CA ARG A 110 -11.07 -7.58 -4.48
C ARG A 110 -10.96 -6.11 -4.90
N ILE A 111 -10.27 -5.81 -6.00
CA ILE A 111 -10.16 -4.42 -6.48
C ILE A 111 -11.54 -3.81 -6.77
N GLU A 112 -12.51 -4.64 -7.17
CA GLU A 112 -13.89 -4.22 -7.43
C GLU A 112 -14.62 -3.76 -6.17
N THR A 113 -14.21 -4.20 -4.96
CA THR A 113 -14.77 -3.69 -3.70
C THR A 113 -14.17 -2.35 -3.29
N TYR A 114 -13.00 -1.99 -3.82
CA TYR A 114 -12.33 -0.72 -3.57
C TYR A 114 -12.92 0.42 -4.39
N ILE A 115 -13.19 0.19 -5.68
CA ILE A 115 -13.70 1.22 -6.62
C ILE A 115 -14.87 2.02 -6.03
N PRO A 116 -16.01 1.41 -5.63
CA PRO A 116 -17.15 2.18 -5.13
C PRO A 116 -16.90 2.86 -3.78
N ARG A 117 -15.91 2.40 -3.00
CA ARG A 117 -15.52 3.06 -1.74
C ARG A 117 -14.70 4.31 -2.03
N ILE A 118 -13.74 4.22 -2.94
CA ILE A 118 -12.92 5.35 -3.40
C ILE A 118 -13.81 6.40 -4.06
N SER A 119 -14.73 6.01 -4.95
CA SER A 119 -15.63 6.94 -5.63
C SER A 119 -16.52 7.77 -4.69
N ARG A 120 -16.79 7.29 -3.47
CA ARG A 120 -17.56 8.07 -2.46
C ARG A 120 -16.72 9.12 -1.75
N LEU A 121 -15.40 9.01 -1.82
CA LEU A 121 -14.45 9.89 -1.14
C LEU A 121 -13.90 10.98 -2.07
N ILE A 122 -14.14 10.86 -3.38
CA ILE A 122 -13.78 11.84 -4.38
C ILE A 122 -15.02 12.72 -4.64
N PRO A 123 -14.92 14.05 -4.50
CA PRO A 123 -16.03 14.97 -4.72
C PRO A 123 -16.45 15.06 -6.19
#